data_AF-A0A522UGM6-F1
#
_entry.id   AF-A0A522UGM6-F1
#
_cell.length_a   1.000
_cell.length_b   1.000
_cell.length_c   1.000
_cell.angle_alpha   90.00
_cell.angle_beta   90.00
_cell.angle_gamma   90.00
#
_symmetry.space_group_name_H-M   'P 1'
#
loop_
_entity.id
_entity.type
_entity.pdbx_description
1 polymer ?
#
loop_
_entity_poly.entity_id
_entity_poly.type
_entity_poly.pdbx_seq_one_letter_code
_entity_poly.pdbx_strand_id
1 'polypeptide(L)'
;MIALVVLGLAVFLVLEIFKKLLSRDTLLLVYRENEIKGFSLEPLSYIFSVLSLLSLSFFVDEKLCYAAIAILAAGDGVAGVIGRRYGRHRLYFNKDKSWEGSLSGFIAALLTGFYYAGPIAIIGSAFGMLAGAVNKYDNIAVPYAALVAMILAQWIATLI
;
A
#
# COMPACT_ATOMS: atom_id res chain seq x y z
N MET A 1 -21.05 -1.61 -3.61
CA MET A 1 -20.48 -0.52 -2.78
C MET A 1 -20.82 -0.67 -1.30
N ILE A 2 -22.09 -0.61 -0.87
CA ILE A 2 -22.47 -0.73 0.56
C ILE A 2 -21.95 -2.04 1.19
N ALA A 3 -22.09 -3.18 0.50
CA ALA A 3 -21.59 -4.47 0.99
C ALA A 3 -20.07 -4.50 1.21
N LEU A 4 -19.27 -3.84 0.35
CA LEU A 4 -17.81 -3.75 0.52
C LEU A 4 -17.42 -2.90 1.72
N VAL A 5 -18.12 -1.78 1.94
CA VAL A 5 -17.91 -0.92 3.12
C VAL A 5 -18.27 -1.66 4.40
N VAL A 6 -19.41 -2.36 4.41
CA VAL A 6 -19.84 -3.17 5.56
C VAL A 6 -18.84 -4.30 5.83
N LEU A 7 -18.37 -4.99 4.79
CA LEU A 7 -17.35 -6.03 4.91
C LEU A 7 -16.04 -5.46 5.49
N GLY A 8 -15.61 -4.29 5.03
CA GLY A 8 -14.43 -3.61 5.56
C GLY A 8 -14.50 -3.27 7.03
N LEU A 9 -15.61 -2.69 7.44
CA LEU A 9 -15.87 -2.39 8.84
C LEU A 9 -15.91 -3.68 9.67
N ALA A 10 -16.54 -4.74 9.15
CA ALA A 10 -16.56 -6.03 9.83
C ALA A 10 -15.14 -6.61 10.00
N VAL A 11 -14.32 -6.62 8.94
CA VAL A 11 -12.92 -7.08 9.00
C VAL A 11 -12.10 -6.25 9.99
N PHE A 12 -12.24 -4.93 9.97
CA PHE A 12 -11.54 -4.04 10.90
C PHE A 12 -11.94 -4.30 12.36
N LEU A 13 -13.24 -4.43 12.64
CA LEU A 13 -13.74 -4.73 13.99
C LEU A 13 -13.27 -6.10 14.47
N VAL A 14 -13.26 -7.10 13.58
CA VAL A 14 -12.69 -8.42 13.88
C VAL A 14 -11.23 -8.27 14.28
N LEU A 15 -10.39 -7.55 13.51
CA LEU A 15 -9.00 -7.31 13.88
C LEU A 15 -8.85 -6.63 15.24
N GLU A 16 -9.68 -5.63 15.55
CA GLU A 16 -9.61 -4.90 16.83
C GLU A 16 -10.05 -5.77 18.03
N ILE A 17 -10.96 -6.72 17.82
CA ILE A 17 -11.33 -7.73 18.82
C ILE A 17 -10.19 -8.74 19.01
N PHE A 18 -9.67 -9.27 17.90
CA PHE A 18 -8.58 -10.27 17.91
C PHE A 18 -7.27 -9.72 18.47
N LYS A 19 -7.05 -8.41 18.40
CA LYS A 19 -5.92 -7.73 19.04
C LYS A 19 -5.79 -8.04 20.53
N LYS A 20 -6.90 -8.23 21.25
CA LYS A 20 -6.90 -8.61 22.68
C LYS A 20 -6.47 -10.05 22.94
N LEU A 21 -6.53 -10.91 21.91
CA LEU A 21 -6.21 -12.34 21.98
C LEU A 21 -4.75 -12.65 21.60
N LEU A 22 -4.04 -11.70 21.00
CA LEU A 22 -2.69 -11.91 20.46
C LEU A 22 -1.59 -11.46 21.44
N SER A 23 -0.45 -12.14 21.40
CA SER A 23 0.74 -11.76 22.19
C SER A 23 1.34 -10.44 21.67
N ARG A 24 2.04 -9.69 22.53
CA ARG A 24 2.70 -8.43 22.11
C ARG A 24 3.64 -8.63 20.93
N ASP A 25 4.42 -9.71 20.94
CA ASP A 25 5.40 -9.99 19.89
C ASP A 25 4.72 -10.18 18.53
N THR A 26 3.58 -10.87 18.51
CA THR A 26 2.76 -11.01 17.30
C THR A 26 2.06 -9.71 16.89
N LEU A 27 1.66 -8.86 17.84
CA LEU A 27 1.06 -7.56 17.52
C LEU A 27 2.07 -6.61 16.89
N LEU A 28 3.33 -6.61 17.34
CA LEU A 28 4.39 -5.76 16.80
C LEU A 28 4.74 -6.07 15.32
N LEU A 29 4.30 -7.22 14.80
CA LEU A 29 4.45 -7.54 13.39
C LEU A 29 3.48 -6.74 12.49
N VAL A 30 2.35 -6.31 13.05
CA VAL A 30 1.24 -5.69 12.31
C VAL A 30 0.94 -4.26 12.78
N TYR A 31 1.14 -3.96 14.06
CA TYR A 31 0.80 -2.70 14.71
C TYR A 31 2.06 -1.99 15.22
N ARG A 32 2.10 -0.65 15.12
CA ARG A 32 3.09 0.16 15.84
C ARG A 32 2.88 0.08 17.35
N GLU A 33 3.95 0.22 18.13
CA GLU A 33 3.91 0.21 19.61
C GLU A 33 2.82 1.13 20.19
N ASN A 34 2.66 2.30 19.59
CA ASN A 34 1.70 3.33 19.98
C ASN A 34 0.25 2.88 19.71
N GLU A 35 0.05 2.05 18.70
CA GLU A 35 -1.26 1.55 18.28
C GLU A 35 -1.65 0.29 19.05
N ILE A 36 -0.72 -0.46 19.65
CA ILE A 36 -1.03 -1.65 20.45
C ILE A 36 -1.98 -1.33 21.62
N LYS A 37 -1.82 -0.15 22.24
CA LYS A 37 -2.68 0.31 23.36
C LYS A 37 -3.79 1.27 22.92
N GLY A 38 -3.73 1.78 21.69
CA GLY A 38 -4.64 2.77 21.13
C GLY A 38 -5.45 2.25 19.94
N PHE A 39 -6.07 3.16 19.21
CA PHE A 39 -6.80 2.84 17.98
C PHE A 39 -5.84 2.57 16.82
N SER A 40 -6.12 1.53 16.05
CA SER A 40 -5.21 0.99 15.02
C SER A 40 -5.38 1.70 13.67
N LEU A 41 -4.73 2.85 13.51
CA LEU A 41 -4.86 3.68 12.30
C LEU A 41 -4.21 3.05 11.07
N GLU A 42 -3.08 2.37 11.24
CA GLU A 42 -2.39 1.73 10.11
C GLU A 42 -3.24 0.64 9.44
N PRO A 43 -3.72 -0.41 10.13
CA PRO A 43 -4.59 -1.41 9.52
C PRO A 43 -5.89 -0.82 8.96
N LEU A 44 -6.46 0.19 9.64
CA LEU A 44 -7.66 0.86 9.15
C LEU A 44 -7.41 1.53 7.79
N SER A 45 -6.32 2.30 7.70
CA SER A 45 -5.97 3.03 6.48
C SER A 45 -5.66 2.09 5.31
N TYR A 46 -5.07 0.92 5.58
CA TYR A 46 -4.85 -0.13 4.58
C TYR A 46 -6.18 -0.69 4.07
N ILE A 47 -7.07 -1.15 4.98
CA ILE A 47 -8.38 -1.70 4.62
C ILE A 47 -9.21 -0.68 3.84
N PHE A 48 -9.20 0.57 4.29
CA PHE A 48 -9.91 1.67 3.62
C PHE A 48 -9.41 1.87 2.18
N SER A 49 -8.09 1.90 1.98
CA SER A 49 -7.50 2.11 0.66
C SER A 49 -7.83 0.95 -0.28
N VAL A 50 -7.71 -0.31 0.16
CA VAL A 50 -8.08 -1.47 -0.66
C VAL A 50 -9.55 -1.44 -1.07
N LEU A 51 -10.47 -1.19 -0.13
CA LEU A 51 -11.91 -1.24 -0.41
C LEU A 51 -12.39 -0.06 -1.24
N SER A 52 -11.83 1.13 -1.01
CA SER A 52 -12.15 2.29 -1.84
C SER A 52 -11.65 2.09 -3.26
N LEU A 53 -10.46 1.50 -3.49
CA LEU A 53 -9.97 1.18 -4.83
C LEU A 53 -10.79 0.08 -5.51
N LEU A 54 -11.22 -0.95 -4.76
CA LEU A 54 -12.20 -1.94 -5.25
C LEU A 54 -13.55 -1.32 -5.57
N SER A 55 -13.93 -0.24 -4.87
CA SER A 55 -15.16 0.50 -5.18
C SER A 55 -14.98 1.42 -6.39
N LEU A 56 -13.79 2.01 -6.55
CA LEU A 56 -13.42 2.84 -7.70
C LEU A 56 -13.29 2.02 -8.98
N SER A 57 -12.94 0.73 -8.92
CA SER A 57 -12.85 -0.14 -10.10
C SER A 57 -14.20 -0.33 -10.83
N PHE A 58 -15.32 0.06 -10.22
CA PHE A 58 -16.62 0.10 -10.90
C PHE A 58 -16.82 1.35 -11.79
N PHE A 59 -15.98 2.38 -11.61
CA PHE A 59 -16.09 3.68 -12.28
C PHE A 59 -14.83 4.06 -13.07
N VAL A 60 -13.68 3.50 -12.71
CA VAL A 60 -12.36 3.72 -13.31
C VAL A 60 -11.86 2.39 -13.87
N ASP A 61 -10.89 2.41 -14.79
CA ASP A 61 -10.25 1.21 -15.34
C ASP A 61 -9.85 0.24 -14.22
N GLU A 62 -10.52 -0.90 -14.18
CA GLU A 62 -10.37 -1.91 -13.14
C GLU A 62 -8.93 -2.43 -13.04
N LYS A 63 -8.21 -2.51 -14.18
CA LYS A 63 -6.83 -2.99 -14.21
C LYS A 63 -5.90 -2.04 -13.49
N LEU A 64 -6.13 -0.73 -13.62
CA LEU A 64 -5.34 0.28 -12.92
C LEU A 64 -5.63 0.27 -11.41
N CYS A 65 -6.90 0.10 -11.02
CA CYS A 65 -7.28 -0.05 -9.61
C CYS A 65 -6.65 -1.31 -8.98
N TYR A 66 -6.70 -2.45 -9.68
CA TYR A 66 -6.09 -3.68 -9.20
C TYR A 66 -4.55 -3.59 -9.15
N ALA A 67 -3.93 -2.96 -10.14
CA ALA A 67 -2.50 -2.67 -10.12
C ALA A 67 -2.12 -1.79 -8.91
N ALA A 68 -2.89 -0.74 -8.60
CA ALA A 68 -2.64 0.12 -7.45
C ALA A 68 -2.76 -0.63 -6.11
N ILE A 69 -3.75 -1.51 -5.98
CA ILE A 69 -3.89 -2.41 -4.81
C ILE A 69 -2.68 -3.36 -4.72
N ALA A 70 -2.27 -3.95 -5.84
CA ALA A 70 -1.14 -4.87 -5.88
C ALA A 70 0.20 -4.19 -5.56
N ILE A 71 0.38 -2.95 -5.99
CA ILE A 71 1.55 -2.11 -5.66
C ILE A 71 1.58 -1.78 -4.17
N LEU A 72 0.44 -1.45 -3.55
CA LEU A 72 0.37 -1.31 -2.09
C LEU A 72 0.71 -2.63 -1.39
N ALA A 73 -0.03 -3.70 -1.71
CA ALA A 73 0.06 -4.97 -0.98
C ALA A 73 1.43 -5.63 -1.09
N ALA A 74 1.99 -5.69 -2.30
CA ALA A 74 3.29 -6.32 -2.54
C ALA A 74 4.44 -5.33 -2.41
N GLY A 75 4.33 -4.13 -2.99
CA GLY A 75 5.40 -3.15 -2.97
C GLY A 75 5.70 -2.63 -1.58
N ASP A 76 4.70 -2.03 -0.92
CA ASP A 76 4.89 -1.48 0.43
C ASP A 76 5.10 -2.60 1.46
N GLY A 77 4.37 -3.71 1.33
CA GLY A 77 4.55 -4.90 2.17
C GLY A 77 5.98 -5.46 2.14
N VAL A 78 6.53 -5.71 0.95
CA VAL A 78 7.90 -6.22 0.78
C VAL A 78 8.93 -5.18 1.22
N ALA A 79 8.72 -3.90 0.90
CA ALA A 79 9.61 -2.82 1.35
C ALA A 79 9.70 -2.74 2.87
N GLY A 80 8.56 -2.90 3.57
CA GLY A 80 8.51 -2.93 5.02
C GLY A 80 9.27 -4.12 5.62
N VAL A 81 9.06 -5.33 5.08
CA VAL A 81 9.72 -6.55 5.57
C VAL A 81 11.22 -6.50 5.35
N ILE A 82 11.66 -6.19 4.12
CA ILE A 82 13.09 -6.13 3.78
C ILE A 82 13.75 -4.93 4.46
N GLY A 83 13.08 -3.78 4.51
CA GLY A 83 13.62 -2.59 5.17
C GLY A 83 13.83 -2.79 6.68
N ARG A 84 12.93 -3.51 7.36
CA ARG A 84 13.10 -3.85 8.78
C ARG A 84 14.19 -4.89 9.02
N ARG A 85 14.31 -5.91 8.16
CA ARG A 85 15.23 -7.05 8.37
C ARG A 85 16.64 -6.82 7.84
N TYR A 86 16.78 -6.10 6.73
CA TYR A 86 18.02 -5.94 5.98
C TYR A 86 18.39 -4.49 5.68
N GLY A 87 17.54 -3.51 6.04
CA GLY A 87 17.80 -2.09 5.76
C GLY A 87 18.98 -1.53 6.56
N ARG A 88 20.12 -1.33 5.89
CA ARG A 88 21.32 -0.73 6.47
C ARG A 88 21.44 0.75 6.10
N HIS A 89 21.02 1.12 4.90
CA HIS A 89 21.15 2.47 4.38
C HIS A 89 19.84 3.23 4.47
N ARG A 90 19.72 4.14 5.43
CA ARG A 90 18.52 4.95 5.63
C ARG A 90 18.39 6.04 4.57
N LEU A 91 17.15 6.38 4.20
CA LEU A 91 16.91 7.51 3.31
C LEU A 91 17.24 8.82 4.04
N TYR A 92 17.89 9.76 3.34
CA TYR A 92 18.29 11.05 3.92
C TYR A 92 17.09 11.85 4.47
N PHE A 93 15.97 11.81 3.75
CA PHE A 93 14.74 12.53 4.08
C PHE A 93 13.77 11.74 4.98
N ASN A 94 13.96 10.42 5.11
CA ASN A 94 13.11 9.56 5.94
C ASN A 94 13.94 8.45 6.60
N LYS A 95 14.36 8.67 7.85
CA LYS A 95 15.23 7.75 8.59
C LYS A 95 14.55 6.43 8.97
N ASP A 96 13.22 6.36 8.91
CA ASP A 96 12.48 5.13 9.19
C ASP A 96 12.49 4.17 8.00
N LYS A 97 12.67 4.71 6.78
CA LYS A 97 12.75 3.93 5.54
C LYS A 97 14.21 3.70 5.13
N SER A 98 14.43 2.71 4.28
CA SER A 98 15.77 2.30 3.82
C SER A 98 15.80 2.14 2.31
N TRP A 99 16.97 2.34 1.71
CA TRP A 99 17.18 2.14 0.28
C TRP A 99 16.91 0.70 -0.14
N GLU A 100 17.33 -0.27 0.68
CA GLU A 100 17.10 -1.69 0.43
C GLU A 100 15.59 -2.03 0.44
N GLY A 101 14.86 -1.48 1.41
CA GLY A 101 13.41 -1.58 1.45
C GLY A 101 12.76 -0.98 0.20
N SER A 102 13.09 0.27 -0.14
CA SER A 102 12.51 0.96 -1.30
C SER A 102 12.81 0.24 -2.62
N LEU A 103 14.04 -0.25 -2.83
CA LEU A 103 14.40 -0.96 -4.05
C LEU A 103 13.66 -2.30 -4.18
N SER A 104 13.63 -3.08 -3.09
CA SER A 104 12.92 -4.37 -3.08
C SER A 104 11.41 -4.21 -3.26
N GLY A 105 10.81 -3.19 -2.64
CA GLY A 105 9.41 -2.84 -2.83
C GLY A 105 9.12 -2.37 -4.25
N PHE A 106 10.01 -1.60 -4.88
CA PHE A 106 9.86 -1.21 -6.28
C PHE A 106 9.85 -2.42 -7.22
N ILE A 107 10.73 -3.40 -7.00
CA ILE A 107 10.74 -4.64 -7.78
C ILE A 107 9.44 -5.42 -7.57
N ALA A 108 9.00 -5.57 -6.32
CA ALA A 108 7.75 -6.28 -6.01
C ALA A 108 6.52 -5.58 -6.61
N ALA A 109 6.43 -4.26 -6.45
CA ALA A 109 5.41 -3.40 -7.02
C ALA A 109 5.37 -3.52 -8.56
N LEU A 110 6.54 -3.51 -9.20
CA LEU A 110 6.63 -3.63 -10.64
C LEU A 110 6.13 -5.00 -11.11
N LEU A 111 6.56 -6.08 -10.47
CA LEU A 111 6.13 -7.44 -10.86
C LEU A 111 4.61 -7.61 -10.73
N THR A 112 4.03 -7.22 -9.60
CA THR A 112 2.60 -7.40 -9.37
C THR A 112 1.76 -6.39 -10.13
N GLY A 113 2.21 -5.14 -10.23
CA GLY A 113 1.54 -4.10 -11.01
C GLY A 113 1.55 -4.40 -12.50
N PHE A 114 2.66 -4.88 -13.05
CA PHE A 114 2.80 -5.20 -14.48
C PHE A 114 1.84 -6.32 -14.90
N TYR A 115 1.57 -7.29 -14.02
CA TYR A 115 0.58 -8.33 -14.27
C TYR A 115 -0.82 -7.77 -14.60
N TYR A 116 -1.22 -6.67 -13.94
CA TYR A 116 -2.54 -6.05 -14.15
C TYR A 116 -2.52 -4.95 -15.22
N ALA A 117 -1.56 -4.02 -15.15
CA ALA A 117 -1.53 -2.79 -15.96
C ALA A 117 -0.44 -2.75 -17.04
N GLY A 118 0.34 -3.82 -17.21
CA GLY A 118 1.40 -3.91 -18.23
C GLY A 118 2.47 -2.81 -18.05
N PRO A 119 3.00 -2.24 -19.15
CA PRO A 119 4.07 -1.23 -19.10
C PRO A 119 3.73 0.02 -18.29
N ILE A 120 2.45 0.40 -18.19
CA ILE A 120 2.00 1.57 -17.41
C ILE A 120 2.33 1.40 -15.91
N ALA A 121 2.42 0.16 -15.43
CA ALA A 121 2.80 -0.16 -14.05
C ALA A 121 4.22 0.30 -13.68
N ILE A 122 5.11 0.57 -14.65
CA ILE A 122 6.44 1.14 -14.37
C ILE A 122 6.27 2.52 -13.71
N ILE A 123 5.38 3.35 -14.27
CA ILE A 123 5.06 4.68 -13.74
C ILE A 123 4.33 4.55 -12.41
N GLY A 124 3.34 3.66 -12.32
CA GLY A 124 2.61 3.41 -11.08
C GLY A 124 3.53 2.98 -9.92
N SER A 125 4.43 2.04 -10.18
CA SER A 125 5.39 1.51 -9.18
C SER A 125 6.38 2.58 -8.75
N ALA A 126 6.88 3.41 -9.69
CA ALA A 126 7.80 4.48 -9.36
C ALA A 126 7.13 5.51 -8.43
N PHE A 127 5.97 6.04 -8.82
CA PHE A 127 5.27 7.06 -8.03
C PHE A 127 4.70 6.50 -6.71
N GLY A 128 4.18 5.28 -6.72
CA GLY A 128 3.72 4.60 -5.50
C GLY A 128 4.85 4.44 -4.48
N MET A 129 6.01 3.91 -4.91
CA MET A 129 7.13 3.71 -4.00
C MET A 129 7.79 5.01 -3.54
N LEU A 130 7.84 6.04 -4.41
CA LEU A 130 8.29 7.38 -4.01
C LEU A 130 7.35 7.97 -2.95
N ALA A 131 6.04 7.85 -3.14
CA ALA A 131 5.05 8.32 -2.18
C ALA A 131 5.20 7.62 -0.82
N GLY A 132 5.39 6.30 -0.80
CA GLY A 132 5.66 5.53 0.42
C GLY A 132 7.01 5.85 1.08
N ALA A 133 8.01 6.28 0.31
CA ALA A 133 9.30 6.69 0.84
C ALA A 133 9.23 8.03 1.58
N VAL A 134 8.42 8.98 1.09
CA VAL A 134 8.33 10.34 1.65
C VAL A 134 7.22 10.52 2.67
N ASN A 135 6.15 9.73 2.60
CA ASN A 135 4.96 9.92 3.43
C ASN A 135 4.90 8.95 4.61
N LYS A 136 4.47 9.45 5.77
CA LYS A 136 4.24 8.63 6.96
C LYS A 136 2.99 7.73 6.83
N TYR A 137 2.01 8.16 6.05
CA TYR A 137 0.76 7.44 5.78
C TYR A 137 0.86 6.71 4.44
N ASP A 138 1.82 5.79 4.34
CA ASP A 138 2.13 4.99 3.15
C ASP A 138 0.94 4.17 2.64
N ASN A 139 0.14 3.57 3.53
CA ASN A 139 -1.06 2.81 3.18
C ASN A 139 -2.08 3.58 2.32
N ILE A 140 -2.10 4.91 2.42
CA ILE A 140 -2.91 5.80 1.58
C ILE A 140 -2.04 6.34 0.44
N ALA A 141 -0.87 6.87 0.75
CA ALA A 141 -0.05 7.57 -0.24
C ALA A 141 0.37 6.67 -1.42
N VAL A 142 0.78 5.42 -1.14
CA VAL A 142 1.29 4.47 -2.15
C VAL A 142 0.25 4.15 -3.23
N PRO A 143 -0.94 3.60 -2.92
CA PRO A 143 -1.85 3.16 -3.95
C PRO A 143 -2.48 4.32 -4.73
N TYR A 144 -2.80 5.45 -4.08
CA TYR A 144 -3.42 6.57 -4.79
C TYR A 144 -2.40 7.30 -5.66
N ALA A 145 -1.14 7.44 -5.22
CA ALA A 145 -0.08 7.98 -6.08
C ALA A 145 0.14 7.08 -7.30
N ALA A 146 0.17 5.75 -7.10
CA ALA A 146 0.27 4.80 -8.19
C ALA A 146 -0.91 4.93 -9.17
N LEU A 147 -2.15 4.93 -8.67
CA LEU A 147 -3.35 5.04 -9.49
C LEU A 147 -3.37 6.33 -10.31
N VAL A 148 -3.16 7.48 -9.67
CA VAL A 148 -3.18 8.79 -10.35
C VAL A 148 -2.09 8.85 -11.41
N ALA A 149 -0.87 8.39 -11.11
CA ALA A 149 0.22 8.41 -12.07
C ALA A 149 -0.06 7.50 -13.27
N MET A 150 -0.66 6.32 -13.06
CA MET A 150 -1.06 5.42 -14.13
C MET A 150 -2.18 5.97 -14.99
N ILE A 151 -3.21 6.60 -14.39
CA ILE A 151 -4.30 7.23 -15.13
C ILE A 151 -3.76 8.37 -16.02
N LEU A 152 -2.90 9.22 -15.46
CA LEU A 152 -2.27 10.31 -16.22
C LEU A 152 -1.42 9.77 -17.37
N ALA A 153 -0.64 8.71 -17.12
CA ALA A 153 0.17 8.07 -18.15
C ALA A 153 -0.68 7.45 -19.26
N GLN A 154 -1.76 6.75 -18.89
CA GLN A 154 -2.70 6.16 -19.84
C GLN A 154 -3.36 7.25 -20.69
N TRP A 155 -3.81 8.33 -20.04
CA TRP A 155 -4.43 9.47 -20.73
C TRP A 155 -3.46 10.13 -21.71
N ILE A 156 -2.22 10.41 -21.30
CA ILE A 156 -1.18 10.95 -22.20
C ILE A 156 -0.93 10.01 -23.38
N ALA A 157 -0.82 8.71 -23.13
CA ALA A 157 -0.60 7.71 -24.18
C ALA A 157 -1.75 7.65 -25.20
N THR A 158 -2.98 8.00 -24.82
CA THR A 158 -4.11 8.08 -25.76
C THR A 158 -4.16 9.36 -26.59
N LEU A 159 -3.36 10.38 -26.26
CA LEU A 159 -3.30 11.64 -27.01
C LEU A 159 -2.28 11.64 -28.15
N ILE A 160 -1.41 10.63 -28.20
CA ILE A 160 -0.31 10.48 -29.17
C ILE A 160 -0.68 9.40 -30.19
#